data_AF-A0A4Q3S0Q4-F1
#
_entry.id   AF-A0A4Q3S0Q4-F1
#
_cell.length_a   1.000
_cell.length_b   1.000
_cell.length_c   1.000
_cell.angle_alpha   90.00
_cell.angle_beta   90.00
_cell.angle_gamma   90.00
#
_symmetry.space_group_name_H-M   'P 1'
#
loop_
_entity.id
_entity.type
_entity.pdbx_description
1 polymer ?
#
loop_
_entity_poly.entity_id
_entity_poly.type
_entity_poly.pdbx_seq_one_letter_code
_entity_poly.pdbx_strand_id
1 'polypeptide(L)'
;MKRHDEFNVGHEVTAPGTNYRSKEVVNISLYLPCVEKRVDTYEIIGGEWSLYTISNVKTLERKWIAVIVMIILSSSLLNAQMITGVWKGRINKQKVEVKIIQNGDNLTGTSYYYDGGNHFRRYSIKGYFDPNTNEAVWWDDQLIEEKTGTLSSPGKIPMLSRADFNCPGDGRMMLDGKASKTNNGNEIIGTVDLDKTSRAGFSDEWDYVIENFTVGANDPYIIDSIGLVSVPRNAGEEQPLLSIPDEENALALTEVPVQAIPDIKMVGKTVQPLVTPPG
;
A
#
# COMPACT_ATOMS: atom_id res chain seq x y z
N MET A 1 -5.11 23.00 0.10
CA MET A 1 -4.81 23.55 1.44
C MET A 1 -3.48 22.96 1.88
N LYS A 2 -2.36 23.67 1.64
CA LYS A 2 -1.01 23.20 1.97
C LYS A 2 -0.78 23.43 3.47
N ARG A 3 -0.40 22.39 4.21
CA ARG A 3 0.03 22.53 5.61
C ARG A 3 1.49 22.07 5.70
N HIS A 4 2.29 22.88 6.38
CA HIS A 4 3.70 22.67 6.65
C HIS A 4 3.90 21.52 7.65
N ASP A 5 4.88 20.66 7.41
CA ASP A 5 5.41 19.75 8.42
C ASP A 5 6.21 20.57 9.44
N GLU A 6 5.72 20.63 10.68
CA GLU A 6 6.41 21.30 11.79
C GLU A 6 7.32 20.30 12.52
N PHE A 7 8.62 20.53 12.42
CA PHE A 7 9.65 19.91 13.26
C PHE A 7 9.67 20.66 14.61
N ASN A 8 9.06 20.08 15.65
CA ASN A 8 9.01 20.70 16.97
C ASN A 8 10.15 20.19 17.86
N VAL A 9 11.15 21.04 18.09
CA VAL A 9 12.16 20.85 19.13
C VAL A 9 11.69 21.59 20.38
N GLY A 10 11.14 20.86 21.35
CA GLY A 10 10.78 21.43 22.64
C GLY A 10 12.04 21.75 23.46
N HIS A 11 12.33 23.03 23.67
CA HIS A 11 13.31 23.47 24.65
C HIS A 11 12.61 23.77 25.97
N GLU A 12 12.80 22.91 26.96
CA GLU A 12 12.38 23.17 28.34
C GLU A 12 13.41 24.09 29.00
N VAL A 13 12.98 25.29 29.41
CA VAL A 13 13.84 26.29 30.08
C VAL A 13 13.62 26.17 31.58
N THR A 14 14.63 25.70 32.31
CA THR A 14 14.64 25.64 33.78
C THR A 14 15.71 26.56 34.38
N ALA A 15 15.43 27.01 35.61
CA ALA A 15 16.10 28.11 36.32
C ALA A 15 17.62 27.96 36.52
N PRO A 16 18.35 29.08 36.64
CA PRO A 16 19.81 29.09 36.77
C PRO A 16 20.27 28.69 38.19
N GLY A 17 21.13 27.67 38.30
CA GLY A 17 21.82 27.40 39.57
C GLY A 17 22.39 26.00 39.78
N THR A 18 22.10 25.03 38.91
CA THR A 18 22.62 23.65 39.06
C THR A 18 23.31 23.20 37.77
N ASN A 19 24.54 22.70 37.88
CA ASN A 19 25.28 22.05 36.79
C ASN A 19 24.43 20.89 36.24
N TYR A 20 23.70 21.13 35.16
CA TYR A 20 22.88 20.12 34.51
C TYR A 20 23.46 19.76 33.16
N ARG A 21 23.66 18.45 33.03
CA ARG A 21 24.10 17.74 31.85
C ARG A 21 22.92 17.67 30.88
N SER A 22 23.05 18.25 29.68
CA SER A 22 21.99 18.15 28.67
C SER A 22 21.82 16.69 28.27
N LYS A 23 20.63 16.14 28.51
CA LYS A 23 20.23 14.81 28.04
C LYS A 23 19.57 15.00 26.69
N GLU A 24 20.23 14.59 25.61
CA GLU A 24 19.56 14.41 24.33
C GLU A 24 18.81 13.08 24.37
N VAL A 25 17.48 13.15 24.33
CA VAL A 25 16.63 11.98 24.18
C VAL A 25 16.27 11.89 22.70
N VAL A 26 16.89 10.95 21.99
CA VAL A 26 16.54 10.65 20.60
C VAL A 26 15.42 9.62 20.60
N ASN A 27 14.19 10.07 20.36
CA ASN A 27 13.05 9.18 20.19
C ASN A 27 12.97 8.72 18.73
N ILE A 28 13.38 7.48 18.46
CA ILE A 28 13.16 6.81 17.17
C ILE A 28 11.84 6.06 17.25
N SER A 29 10.79 6.61 16.65
CA SER A 29 9.48 5.95 16.57
C SER A 29 9.37 5.23 15.23
N LEU A 30 9.61 3.92 15.23
CA LEU A 30 9.35 3.07 14.06
C LEU A 30 7.89 2.64 14.10
N TYR A 31 7.06 3.24 13.23
CA TYR A 31 5.68 2.83 13.05
C TYR A 31 5.64 1.50 12.27
N LEU A 32 5.42 0.41 13.00
CA LEU A 32 5.21 -0.91 12.43
C LEU A 32 3.78 -1.33 12.73
N PRO A 33 2.91 -1.44 11.72
CA PRO A 33 1.47 -1.62 11.96
C PRO A 33 1.10 -2.96 12.63
N CYS A 34 1.97 -3.98 12.60
CA CYS A 34 1.60 -5.31 13.12
C CYS A 34 2.76 -6.13 13.71
N VAL A 35 3.64 -5.49 14.48
CA VAL A 35 4.56 -6.21 15.38
C VAL A 35 4.10 -5.95 16.80
N GLU A 36 3.92 -7.03 17.57
CA GLU A 36 3.62 -6.96 19.00
C GLU A 36 4.60 -5.97 19.64
N LYS A 37 4.06 -4.85 20.15
CA LYS A 37 4.86 -3.75 20.69
C LYS A 37 5.59 -4.23 21.94
N ARG A 38 6.78 -4.81 21.77
CA ARG A 38 7.76 -4.87 22.85
C ARG A 38 8.53 -3.55 22.80
N VAL A 39 7.99 -2.55 23.49
CA VAL A 39 8.67 -1.26 23.69
C VAL A 39 9.75 -1.48 24.75
N ASP A 40 10.88 -2.04 24.33
CA ASP A 40 12.07 -2.06 25.17
C ASP A 40 12.61 -0.62 25.19
N THR A 41 12.37 0.08 26.30
CA THR A 41 12.84 1.46 26.49
C THR A 41 14.29 1.40 26.94
N TYR A 42 15.22 1.76 26.07
CA TYR A 42 16.65 1.79 26.42
C TYR A 42 16.99 3.13 27.06
N GLU A 43 17.25 3.14 28.36
CA GLU A 43 17.74 4.33 29.06
C GLU A 43 19.25 4.45 28.86
N ILE A 44 19.69 5.36 27.98
CA ILE A 44 21.12 5.66 27.85
C ILE A 44 21.53 6.59 29.00
N ILE A 45 22.02 5.99 30.08
CA ILE A 45 22.59 6.73 31.22
C ILE A 45 24.00 7.21 30.83
N GLY A 46 24.13 8.51 30.57
CA GLY A 46 25.41 9.13 30.25
C GLY A 46 26.42 9.01 31.40
N GLY A 47 27.60 8.44 31.12
CA GLY A 47 28.83 8.51 31.92
C GLY A 47 29.85 9.44 31.27
N GLU A 48 30.67 10.15 32.05
CA GLU A 48 31.61 11.21 31.60
C GLU A 48 32.48 10.81 30.39
N TRP A 49 32.63 11.73 29.43
CA TRP A 49 33.65 11.61 28.38
C TRP A 49 35.00 12.07 28.94
N SER A 50 35.68 11.18 29.65
CA SER A 50 37.12 11.31 29.89
C SER A 50 37.84 11.00 28.58
N LEU A 51 38.71 11.92 28.13
CA LEU A 51 39.63 11.74 27.01
C LEU A 51 40.66 10.65 27.37
N TYR A 52 40.24 9.39 27.28
CA TYR A 52 41.16 8.26 27.26
C TYR A 52 41.92 8.30 25.93
N THR A 53 43.21 8.58 26.02
CA THR A 53 44.18 8.39 24.94
C THR A 53 44.02 6.99 24.37
N ILE A 54 43.57 6.97 23.13
CA ILE A 54 43.25 5.79 22.35
C ILE A 54 44.56 5.04 22.05
N SER A 55 44.92 4.10 22.92
CA SER A 55 46.03 3.14 22.68
C SER A 55 45.57 1.68 22.71
N ASN A 56 44.26 1.42 22.83
CA ASN A 56 43.68 0.08 22.82
C ASN A 56 42.37 -0.02 22.00
N VAL A 57 42.40 0.40 20.73
CA VAL A 57 41.26 0.34 19.79
C VAL A 57 40.80 -1.08 19.45
N LYS A 58 41.69 -2.07 19.55
CA LYS A 58 41.49 -3.35 18.85
C LYS A 58 40.42 -4.27 19.45
N THR A 59 39.95 -4.03 20.69
CA THR A 59 38.98 -4.90 21.37
C THR A 59 37.60 -4.27 21.57
N LEU A 60 37.47 -2.94 21.51
CA LEU A 60 36.20 -2.23 21.65
C LEU A 60 35.38 -2.26 20.35
N GLU A 61 36.04 -2.26 19.18
CA GLU A 61 35.36 -2.29 17.87
C GLU A 61 34.60 -3.60 17.63
N ARG A 62 35.11 -4.75 18.10
CA ARG A 62 34.47 -6.05 17.82
C ARG A 62 33.12 -6.24 18.54
N LYS A 63 32.96 -5.68 19.74
CA LYS A 63 31.72 -5.82 20.53
C LYS A 63 30.59 -4.97 19.93
N TRP A 64 30.88 -3.74 19.52
CA TRP A 64 29.90 -2.87 18.87
C TRP A 64 29.51 -3.36 17.48
N ILE A 65 30.45 -3.91 16.70
CA ILE A 65 30.14 -4.56 15.42
C ILE A 65 29.17 -5.73 15.63
N ALA A 66 29.40 -6.58 16.63
CA ALA A 66 28.49 -7.70 16.93
C ALA A 66 27.08 -7.22 17.35
N VAL A 67 26.98 -6.15 18.14
CA VAL A 67 25.69 -5.57 18.54
C VAL A 67 24.97 -4.93 17.37
N ILE A 68 25.66 -4.17 16.51
CA ILE A 68 25.07 -3.54 15.32
C ILE A 68 24.60 -4.62 14.34
N VAL A 69 25.40 -5.67 14.12
CA VAL A 69 25.02 -6.82 13.28
C VAL A 69 23.82 -7.55 13.87
N MET A 70 23.77 -7.74 15.19
CA MET A 70 22.62 -8.35 15.88
C MET A 70 21.37 -7.50 15.70
N ILE A 71 21.47 -6.17 15.87
CA ILE A 71 20.37 -5.22 15.67
C ILE A 71 19.87 -5.27 14.23
N ILE A 72 20.78 -5.22 13.23
CA ILE A 72 20.44 -5.30 11.81
C ILE A 72 19.78 -6.65 11.47
N LEU A 73 20.26 -7.77 12.02
CA LEU A 73 19.62 -9.08 11.84
C LEU A 73 18.23 -9.11 12.48
N SER A 74 18.04 -8.54 13.68
CA SER A 74 16.72 -8.50 14.32
C SER A 74 15.72 -7.60 13.59
N SER A 75 16.16 -6.52 12.93
CA SER A 75 15.29 -5.66 12.11
C SER A 75 14.75 -6.34 10.86
N SER A 76 15.43 -7.39 10.36
CA SER A 76 15.03 -8.09 9.14
C SER A 76 13.79 -8.99 9.31
N LEU A 77 13.30 -9.17 10.54
CA LEU A 77 12.09 -9.95 10.84
C LEU A 77 10.80 -9.10 10.84
N LEU A 78 10.91 -7.82 10.52
CA LEU A 78 9.77 -6.91 10.41
C LEU A 78 9.04 -7.17 9.10
N ASN A 79 8.23 -8.23 9.08
CA ASN A 79 7.25 -8.42 8.02
C ASN A 79 6.18 -7.34 8.18
N ALA A 80 6.26 -6.28 7.37
CA ALA A 80 5.14 -5.40 7.16
C ALA A 80 3.97 -6.28 6.68
N GLN A 81 2.90 -6.35 7.47
CA GLN A 81 1.77 -7.19 7.14
C GLN A 81 0.97 -6.54 6.01
N MET A 82 1.04 -7.15 4.83
CA MET A 82 0.36 -6.67 3.62
C MET A 82 -1.16 -6.83 3.74
N ILE A 83 -1.93 -5.85 3.24
CA ILE A 83 -3.38 -6.01 3.11
C ILE A 83 -3.75 -7.06 2.04
N THR A 84 -2.85 -7.27 1.07
CA THR A 84 -3.01 -8.30 0.04
C THR A 84 -3.27 -9.67 0.66
N GLY A 85 -4.31 -10.36 0.19
CA GLY A 85 -4.65 -11.72 0.61
C GLY A 85 -6.15 -12.00 0.55
N VAL A 86 -6.53 -13.12 1.16
CA VAL A 86 -7.92 -13.57 1.26
C VAL A 86 -8.49 -13.13 2.61
N TRP A 87 -9.66 -12.50 2.56
CA TRP A 87 -10.39 -11.97 3.70
C TRP A 87 -11.76 -12.62 3.76
N LYS A 88 -12.19 -13.11 4.92
CA LYS A 88 -13.50 -13.76 5.09
C LYS A 88 -14.22 -13.21 6.29
N GLY A 89 -15.53 -13.08 6.18
CA GLY A 89 -16.36 -12.64 7.29
C GLY A 89 -17.72 -12.23 6.81
N ARG A 90 -18.18 -11.05 7.22
CA ARG A 90 -19.48 -10.52 6.85
C ARG A 90 -19.44 -9.06 6.44
N ILE A 91 -20.18 -8.75 5.38
CA ILE A 91 -20.52 -7.38 5.00
C ILE A 91 -22.04 -7.28 5.00
N ASN A 92 -22.58 -6.32 5.76
CA ASN A 92 -24.02 -6.14 5.90
C ASN A 92 -24.76 -7.45 6.24
N LYS A 93 -24.24 -8.20 7.23
CA LYS A 93 -24.72 -9.52 7.70
C LYS A 93 -24.61 -10.67 6.70
N GLN A 94 -24.16 -10.43 5.47
CA GLN A 94 -23.98 -11.46 4.43
C GLN A 94 -22.58 -12.05 4.52
N LYS A 95 -22.45 -13.38 4.33
CA LYS A 95 -21.11 -13.99 4.28
C LYS A 95 -20.40 -13.51 3.03
N VAL A 96 -19.13 -13.15 3.20
CA VAL A 96 -18.31 -12.69 2.10
C VAL A 96 -16.91 -13.27 2.19
N GLU A 97 -16.31 -13.50 1.02
CA GLU A 97 -14.88 -13.74 0.84
C GLU A 97 -14.36 -12.68 -0.14
N VAL A 98 -13.40 -11.87 0.28
CA VAL A 98 -12.81 -10.80 -0.52
C VAL A 98 -11.34 -11.14 -0.75
N LYS A 99 -10.92 -11.16 -2.00
CA LYS A 99 -9.53 -11.27 -2.40
C LYS A 99 -9.05 -9.88 -2.76
N ILE A 100 -8.10 -9.35 -1.99
CA ILE A 100 -7.56 -8.01 -2.18
C ILE A 100 -6.11 -8.15 -2.64
N ILE A 101 -5.76 -7.45 -3.71
CA ILE A 101 -4.38 -7.24 -4.17
C ILE A 101 -4.08 -5.75 -4.09
N GLN A 102 -3.04 -5.41 -3.35
CA GLN A 102 -2.52 -4.06 -3.26
C GLN A 102 -1.43 -3.84 -4.32
N ASN A 103 -1.58 -2.79 -5.13
CA ASN A 103 -0.56 -2.29 -6.05
C ASN A 103 -0.33 -0.80 -5.76
N GLY A 104 0.70 -0.50 -4.97
CA GLY A 104 0.89 0.83 -4.38
C GLY A 104 -0.28 1.18 -3.44
N ASP A 105 -0.94 2.30 -3.69
CA ASP A 105 -2.13 2.72 -2.94
C ASP A 105 -3.42 2.13 -3.51
N ASN A 106 -3.39 1.53 -4.70
CA ASN A 106 -4.58 0.99 -5.35
C ASN A 106 -4.87 -0.44 -4.86
N LEU A 107 -6.16 -0.76 -4.75
CA LEU A 107 -6.66 -2.09 -4.45
C LEU A 107 -7.44 -2.63 -5.65
N THR A 108 -7.21 -3.90 -5.97
CA THR A 108 -7.94 -4.67 -6.98
C THR A 108 -8.23 -6.08 -6.47
N GLY A 109 -9.08 -6.83 -7.15
CA GLY A 109 -9.34 -8.23 -6.81
C GLY A 109 -10.80 -8.64 -7.05
N THR A 110 -11.32 -9.51 -6.20
CA THR A 110 -12.69 -10.05 -6.28
C THR A 110 -13.40 -10.09 -4.94
N SER A 111 -14.73 -9.96 -4.96
CA SER A 111 -15.59 -10.19 -3.80
C SER A 111 -16.62 -11.27 -4.12
N TYR A 112 -16.77 -12.24 -3.21
CA TYR A 112 -17.74 -13.32 -3.28
C TYR A 112 -18.76 -13.16 -2.16
N TYR A 113 -19.99 -12.83 -2.49
CA TYR A 113 -21.12 -12.86 -1.56
C TYR A 113 -21.83 -14.20 -1.71
N TYR A 114 -21.90 -14.99 -0.64
CA TYR A 114 -22.37 -16.36 -0.76
C TYR A 114 -23.24 -16.81 0.42
N ASP A 115 -24.16 -17.72 0.13
CA ASP A 115 -24.88 -18.50 1.14
C ASP A 115 -24.33 -19.95 1.22
N GLY A 116 -23.75 -20.45 0.12
CA GLY A 116 -23.05 -21.73 0.00
C GLY A 116 -22.25 -21.84 -1.30
N GLY A 117 -21.53 -22.95 -1.52
CA GLY A 117 -20.61 -23.10 -2.68
C GLY A 117 -21.26 -23.08 -4.07
N ASN A 118 -22.58 -23.31 -4.15
CA ASN A 118 -23.36 -23.23 -5.40
C ASN A 118 -24.30 -22.02 -5.44
N HIS A 119 -24.20 -21.13 -4.46
CA HIS A 119 -25.08 -19.97 -4.29
C HIS A 119 -24.23 -18.75 -3.96
N PHE A 120 -23.70 -18.10 -4.98
CA PHE A 120 -22.80 -16.96 -4.82
C PHE A 120 -22.92 -15.94 -5.94
N ARG A 121 -22.47 -14.72 -5.64
CA ARG A 121 -22.23 -13.63 -6.60
C ARG A 121 -20.79 -13.19 -6.47
N ARG A 122 -20.11 -13.10 -7.60
CA ARG A 122 -18.72 -12.68 -7.71
C ARG A 122 -18.68 -11.32 -8.40
N TYR A 123 -18.06 -10.34 -7.76
CA TYR A 123 -17.78 -9.04 -8.36
C TYR A 123 -16.26 -8.85 -8.52
N SER A 124 -15.85 -8.07 -9.51
CA SER A 124 -14.54 -7.40 -9.45
C SER A 124 -14.62 -6.28 -8.42
N ILE A 125 -13.51 -6.02 -7.73
CA ILE A 125 -13.41 -4.86 -6.84
C ILE A 125 -12.36 -3.89 -7.32
N LYS A 126 -12.59 -2.62 -7.03
CA LYS A 126 -11.60 -1.54 -7.13
C LYS A 126 -11.60 -0.78 -5.83
N GLY A 127 -10.47 -0.18 -5.50
CA GLY A 127 -10.32 0.53 -4.25
C GLY A 127 -8.97 1.20 -4.09
N TYR A 128 -8.73 1.68 -2.87
CA TYR A 128 -7.46 2.19 -2.43
C TYR A 128 -7.23 1.91 -0.94
N PHE A 129 -5.97 1.91 -0.55
CA PHE A 129 -5.54 1.87 0.85
C PHE A 129 -4.96 3.23 1.21
N ASP A 130 -5.51 3.90 2.22
CA ASP A 130 -4.97 5.17 2.71
C ASP A 130 -4.00 4.90 3.88
N PRO A 131 -2.69 5.04 3.68
CA PRO A 131 -1.71 4.76 4.73
C PRO A 131 -1.75 5.78 5.88
N ASN A 132 -2.38 6.95 5.69
CA ASN A 132 -2.46 7.98 6.74
C ASN A 132 -3.53 7.63 7.78
N THR A 133 -4.63 7.03 7.31
CA THR A 133 -5.76 6.62 8.15
C THR A 133 -5.78 5.13 8.41
N ASN A 134 -4.92 4.36 7.73
CA ASN A 134 -4.88 2.90 7.75
C ASN A 134 -6.22 2.27 7.29
N GLU A 135 -6.96 3.01 6.47
CA GLU A 135 -8.28 2.63 5.97
C GLU A 135 -8.17 2.00 4.59
N ALA A 136 -8.75 0.82 4.43
CA ALA A 136 -9.00 0.18 3.16
C ALA A 136 -10.39 0.54 2.66
N VAL A 137 -10.46 1.12 1.46
CA VAL A 137 -11.70 1.53 0.81
C VAL A 137 -11.83 0.78 -0.50
N TRP A 138 -12.88 -0.01 -0.68
CA TRP A 138 -13.14 -0.73 -1.93
C TRP A 138 -14.63 -0.76 -2.27
N TRP A 139 -14.95 -0.83 -3.56
CA TRP A 139 -16.31 -1.00 -4.04
C TRP A 139 -16.41 -2.16 -5.03
N ASP A 140 -17.58 -2.79 -5.05
CA ASP A 140 -17.93 -3.76 -6.09
C ASP A 140 -18.12 -3.02 -7.41
N ASP A 141 -17.27 -3.30 -8.39
CA ASP A 141 -17.18 -2.58 -9.66
C ASP A 141 -18.10 -3.23 -10.72
N GLN A 142 -17.81 -4.48 -11.08
CA GLN A 142 -18.59 -5.24 -12.05
C GLN A 142 -19.00 -6.60 -11.49
N LEU A 143 -20.24 -7.03 -11.77
CA LEU A 143 -20.66 -8.41 -11.58
C LEU A 143 -19.98 -9.32 -12.62
N ILE A 144 -19.17 -10.26 -12.16
CA ILE A 144 -18.44 -11.24 -12.99
C ILE A 144 -19.28 -12.50 -13.19
N GLU A 145 -19.80 -13.04 -12.09
CA GLU A 145 -20.53 -14.31 -12.09
C GLU A 145 -21.65 -14.27 -11.05
N GLU A 146 -22.80 -14.82 -11.41
CA GLU A 146 -23.87 -15.11 -10.46
C GLU A 146 -24.29 -16.56 -10.63
N LYS A 147 -24.09 -17.36 -9.59
CA LYS A 147 -24.60 -18.71 -9.49
C LYS A 147 -25.76 -18.71 -8.50
N THR A 148 -26.97 -18.53 -9.01
CA THR A 148 -28.21 -18.68 -8.23
C THR A 148 -28.89 -20.00 -8.58
N GLY A 149 -29.44 -20.68 -7.57
CA GLY A 149 -30.43 -21.73 -7.82
C GLY A 149 -31.69 -21.14 -8.46
N THR A 150 -32.58 -21.98 -8.98
CA THR A 150 -33.80 -21.67 -9.75
C THR A 150 -34.79 -20.64 -9.17
N LEU A 151 -34.52 -20.09 -7.98
CA LEU A 151 -35.28 -19.02 -7.34
C LEU A 151 -34.36 -17.81 -7.10
N SER A 152 -34.05 -17.08 -8.15
CA SER A 152 -33.21 -15.88 -8.10
C SER A 152 -33.94 -14.75 -7.36
N SER A 153 -33.49 -14.43 -6.13
CA SER A 153 -33.89 -13.19 -5.48
C SER A 153 -33.23 -12.02 -6.21
N PRO A 154 -33.99 -11.11 -6.85
CA PRO A 154 -33.43 -9.98 -7.57
C PRO A 154 -32.67 -9.04 -6.63
N GLY A 155 -31.52 -8.53 -7.07
CA GLY A 155 -30.98 -7.25 -6.62
C GLY A 155 -30.34 -7.20 -5.24
N LYS A 156 -29.14 -7.79 -5.07
CA LYS A 156 -28.22 -7.19 -4.09
C LYS A 156 -27.35 -6.18 -4.81
N ILE A 157 -27.34 -4.99 -4.23
CA ILE A 157 -26.74 -3.78 -4.78
C ILE A 157 -25.23 -3.87 -4.53
N PRO A 158 -24.38 -3.52 -5.51
CA PRO A 158 -22.94 -3.37 -5.29
C PRO A 158 -22.69 -2.46 -4.08
N MET A 159 -21.71 -2.84 -3.25
CA MET A 159 -21.42 -2.14 -2.01
C MET A 159 -20.10 -1.38 -2.10
N LEU A 160 -20.07 -0.24 -1.41
CA LEU A 160 -18.85 0.46 -1.04
C LEU A 160 -18.52 0.08 0.40
N SER A 161 -17.32 -0.42 0.64
CA SER A 161 -16.81 -0.83 1.94
C SER A 161 -15.65 0.06 2.35
N ARG A 162 -15.66 0.46 3.62
CA ARG A 162 -14.65 1.27 4.29
C ARG A 162 -14.29 0.58 5.59
N ALA A 163 -13.06 0.09 5.71
CA ALA A 163 -12.64 -0.68 6.86
C ALA A 163 -11.22 -0.32 7.30
N ASP A 164 -11.02 -0.24 8.60
CA ASP A 164 -9.71 -0.01 9.20
C ASP A 164 -8.96 -1.34 9.30
N PHE A 165 -7.69 -1.33 8.87
CA PHE A 165 -6.83 -2.50 8.85
C PHE A 165 -6.23 -2.74 10.25
N ASN A 166 -6.88 -3.59 11.03
CA ASN A 166 -6.56 -3.80 12.42
C ASN A 166 -5.75 -5.06 12.68
N CYS A 167 -4.78 -4.95 13.59
CA CYS A 167 -3.95 -6.04 14.09
C CYS A 167 -4.11 -6.14 15.62
N PRO A 168 -5.21 -6.76 16.12
CA PRO A 168 -5.53 -6.77 17.55
C PRO A 168 -4.51 -7.55 18.40
N GLY A 169 -3.67 -8.39 17.79
CA GLY A 169 -2.78 -9.34 18.46
C GLY A 169 -3.01 -10.76 17.94
N ASP A 170 -2.31 -11.73 18.52
CA ASP A 170 -2.48 -13.17 18.27
C ASP A 170 -2.26 -13.63 16.81
N GLY A 171 -1.56 -12.83 16.01
CA GLY A 171 -1.28 -13.12 14.60
C GLY A 171 -2.52 -13.03 13.69
N ARG A 172 -3.62 -12.44 14.16
CA ARG A 172 -4.82 -12.21 13.34
C ARG A 172 -4.79 -10.80 12.74
N MET A 173 -5.28 -10.68 11.51
CA MET A 173 -5.50 -9.41 10.82
C MET A 173 -6.99 -9.26 10.54
N MET A 174 -7.53 -8.07 10.79
CA MET A 174 -8.95 -7.76 10.68
C MET A 174 -9.18 -6.53 9.79
N LEU A 175 -10.30 -6.53 9.06
CA LEU A 175 -10.85 -5.35 8.39
C LEU A 175 -12.23 -5.08 8.98
N ASP A 176 -12.30 -4.07 9.84
CA ASP A 176 -13.53 -3.69 10.54
C ASP A 176 -13.99 -2.29 10.11
N GLY A 177 -15.28 -2.15 9.82
CA GLY A 177 -15.80 -0.85 9.42
C GLY A 177 -17.25 -0.83 8.97
N LYS A 178 -17.54 -0.04 7.93
CA LYS A 178 -18.90 0.27 7.45
C LYS A 178 -19.03 0.00 5.95
N ALA A 179 -20.24 -0.39 5.58
CA ALA A 179 -20.62 -0.59 4.19
C ALA A 179 -21.81 0.31 3.83
N SER A 180 -21.77 0.87 2.61
CA SER A 180 -22.77 1.77 2.02
C SER A 180 -23.10 1.34 0.59
N LYS A 181 -24.11 1.97 -0.02
CA LYS A 181 -24.34 1.84 -1.48
C LYS A 181 -23.18 2.49 -2.24
N THR A 182 -22.76 1.91 -3.36
CA THR A 182 -21.76 2.53 -4.24
C THR A 182 -22.21 3.92 -4.73
N ASN A 183 -23.49 4.08 -5.06
CA ASN A 183 -24.04 5.35 -5.57
C ASN A 183 -24.30 6.42 -4.50
N ASN A 184 -24.29 6.02 -3.21
CA ASN A 184 -24.56 6.93 -2.10
C ASN A 184 -23.72 6.52 -0.89
N GLY A 185 -22.46 6.94 -0.90
CA GLY A 185 -21.49 6.63 0.17
C GLY A 185 -21.85 7.17 1.56
N ASN A 186 -22.82 8.08 1.65
CA ASN A 186 -23.29 8.64 2.93
C ASN A 186 -24.36 7.77 3.59
N GLU A 187 -25.01 6.87 2.85
CA GLU A 187 -26.03 5.98 3.37
C GLU A 187 -25.37 4.68 3.85
N ILE A 188 -25.11 4.58 5.16
CA ILE A 188 -24.58 3.37 5.79
C ILE A 188 -25.68 2.30 5.81
N ILE A 189 -25.40 1.15 5.20
CA ILE A 189 -26.33 0.03 5.07
C ILE A 189 -25.95 -1.10 6.03
N GLY A 190 -24.66 -1.22 6.36
CA GLY A 190 -24.20 -2.28 7.25
C GLY A 190 -22.79 -2.07 7.77
N THR A 191 -22.30 -3.11 8.44
CA THR A 191 -20.93 -3.21 8.96
C THR A 191 -20.08 -4.10 8.06
N VAL A 192 -18.77 -3.88 8.11
CA VAL A 192 -17.72 -4.75 7.56
C VAL A 192 -17.01 -5.37 8.75
N ASP A 193 -16.83 -6.69 8.73
CA ASP A 193 -16.14 -7.47 9.75
C ASP A 193 -15.51 -8.66 9.01
N LEU A 194 -14.20 -8.57 8.71
CA LEU A 194 -13.47 -9.58 7.95
C LEU A 194 -12.18 -9.96 8.67
N ASP A 195 -11.91 -11.25 8.74
CA ASP A 195 -10.63 -11.81 9.17
C ASP A 195 -9.79 -12.24 7.96
N LYS A 196 -8.49 -11.95 7.99
CA LYS A 196 -7.56 -12.48 7.00
C LYS A 196 -7.38 -13.98 7.21
N THR A 197 -7.31 -14.72 6.11
CA THR A 197 -7.15 -16.17 6.10
C THR A 197 -6.15 -16.60 5.03
N SER A 198 -5.52 -17.75 5.25
CA SER A 198 -4.56 -18.34 4.34
C SER A 198 -5.19 -19.17 3.23
N ARG A 199 -6.50 -19.48 3.31
CA ARG A 199 -7.17 -20.39 2.37
C ARG A 199 -8.37 -19.75 1.71
N ALA A 200 -8.32 -19.62 0.39
CA ALA A 200 -9.47 -19.30 -0.44
C ALA A 200 -10.54 -20.41 -0.35
N GLY A 201 -11.80 -20.00 -0.30
CA GLY A 201 -12.97 -20.89 -0.37
C GLY A 201 -13.52 -20.97 -1.79
N PHE A 202 -13.30 -19.93 -2.59
CA PHE A 202 -13.60 -19.89 -4.01
C PHE A 202 -12.29 -19.79 -4.77
N SER A 203 -12.04 -20.72 -5.70
CA SER A 203 -10.82 -20.63 -6.51
C SER A 203 -11.03 -19.72 -7.71
N ASP A 204 -10.07 -18.83 -7.98
CA ASP A 204 -10.08 -17.95 -9.14
C ASP A 204 -8.67 -17.51 -9.58
N GLU A 205 -8.61 -16.65 -10.59
CA GLU A 205 -7.36 -16.19 -11.20
C GLU A 205 -6.48 -15.41 -10.21
N TRP A 206 -7.04 -14.85 -9.14
CA TRP A 206 -6.31 -14.08 -8.14
C TRP A 206 -5.54 -14.98 -7.14
N ASP A 207 -5.89 -16.26 -7.01
CA ASP A 207 -5.18 -17.18 -6.13
C ASP A 207 -3.69 -17.24 -6.46
N TYR A 208 -3.36 -17.31 -7.76
CA TYR A 208 -1.97 -17.33 -8.23
C TYR A 208 -1.19 -16.09 -7.75
N VAL A 209 -1.80 -14.90 -7.89
CA VAL A 209 -1.18 -13.64 -7.46
C VAL A 209 -0.97 -13.62 -5.96
N ILE A 210 -1.98 -14.04 -5.18
CA ILE A 210 -1.91 -14.03 -3.72
C ILE A 210 -0.83 -14.99 -3.21
N GLU A 211 -0.79 -16.21 -3.73
CA GLU A 211 0.15 -17.25 -3.31
C GLU A 211 1.60 -16.90 -3.69
N ASN A 212 1.79 -16.19 -4.82
CA ASN A 212 3.10 -15.87 -5.35
C ASN A 212 3.49 -14.39 -5.18
N PHE A 213 2.72 -13.62 -4.39
CA PHE A 213 2.87 -12.17 -4.31
C PHE A 213 4.28 -11.74 -3.88
N THR A 214 4.84 -12.44 -2.89
CA THR A 214 6.17 -12.14 -2.34
C THR A 214 7.33 -12.72 -3.15
N VAL A 215 7.05 -13.55 -4.16
CA VAL A 215 8.06 -14.20 -5.00
C VAL A 215 8.02 -13.71 -6.46
N GLY A 216 7.29 -12.61 -6.73
CA GLY A 216 7.33 -11.90 -8.00
C GLY A 216 5.98 -11.75 -8.71
N ALA A 217 4.89 -12.35 -8.22
CA ALA A 217 3.57 -12.14 -8.82
C ALA A 217 2.95 -10.77 -8.49
N ASN A 218 3.65 -9.93 -7.72
CA ASN A 218 3.34 -8.52 -7.52
C ASN A 218 3.76 -7.62 -8.71
N ASP A 219 4.23 -8.20 -9.81
CA ASP A 219 4.51 -7.48 -11.05
C ASP A 219 3.22 -6.85 -11.61
N PRO A 220 3.21 -5.53 -11.88
CA PRO A 220 2.06 -4.85 -12.47
C PRO A 220 1.53 -5.51 -13.75
N TYR A 221 2.40 -6.02 -14.62
CA TYR A 221 1.97 -6.69 -15.85
C TYR A 221 1.20 -7.98 -15.58
N ILE A 222 1.58 -8.73 -14.54
CA ILE A 222 0.87 -9.95 -14.12
C ILE A 222 -0.49 -9.55 -13.54
N ILE A 223 -0.52 -8.59 -12.62
CA ILE A 223 -1.75 -8.09 -11.99
C ILE A 223 -2.73 -7.58 -13.05
N ASP A 224 -2.27 -6.76 -13.99
CA ASP A 224 -3.08 -6.20 -15.07
C ASP A 224 -3.61 -7.30 -15.99
N SER A 225 -2.78 -8.28 -16.34
CA SER A 225 -3.20 -9.40 -17.20
C SER A 225 -4.32 -10.23 -16.55
N ILE A 226 -4.24 -10.48 -15.25
CA ILE A 226 -5.26 -11.21 -14.49
C ILE A 226 -6.52 -10.35 -14.32
N GLY A 227 -6.36 -9.05 -14.08
CA GLY A 227 -7.47 -8.10 -14.07
C GLY A 227 -8.29 -8.15 -15.37
N LEU A 228 -7.61 -8.18 -16.52
CA LEU A 228 -8.25 -8.26 -17.84
C LEU A 228 -8.98 -9.58 -18.11
N VAL A 229 -8.51 -10.70 -17.54
CA VAL A 229 -9.13 -12.03 -17.72
C VAL A 229 -10.29 -12.25 -16.74
N SER A 230 -10.19 -11.69 -15.53
CA SER A 230 -11.19 -11.86 -14.47
C SER A 230 -12.54 -11.23 -14.80
N VAL A 231 -12.56 -10.27 -15.72
CA VAL A 231 -13.75 -9.55 -16.17
C VAL A 231 -14.25 -10.17 -17.48
N PRO A 232 -15.45 -10.77 -17.52
CA PRO A 232 -16.04 -11.25 -18.76
C PRO A 232 -16.20 -10.06 -19.72
N ARG A 233 -15.60 -10.15 -20.92
CA ARG A 233 -15.86 -9.19 -21.98
C ARG A 233 -17.32 -9.34 -22.39
N ASN A 234 -18.14 -8.33 -22.10
CA ASN A 234 -19.44 -8.21 -22.75
C ASN A 234 -19.17 -8.19 -24.26
N ALA A 235 -19.76 -9.13 -25.00
CA ALA A 235 -19.46 -9.40 -26.42
C ALA A 235 -19.81 -8.27 -27.41
N GLY A 236 -19.90 -7.02 -26.96
CA GLY A 236 -20.21 -5.84 -27.76
C GLY A 236 -19.32 -4.61 -27.51
N GLU A 237 -18.35 -4.69 -26.59
CA GLU A 237 -17.36 -3.62 -26.44
C GLU A 237 -16.14 -3.98 -27.29
N GLU A 238 -16.20 -3.58 -28.56
CA GLU A 238 -15.07 -3.62 -29.49
C GLU A 238 -13.93 -2.85 -28.84
N GLN A 239 -12.93 -3.56 -28.32
CA GLN A 239 -11.71 -2.92 -27.85
C GLN A 239 -11.22 -2.03 -29.00
N PRO A 240 -10.77 -0.79 -28.73
CA PRO A 240 -10.03 -0.06 -29.74
C PRO A 240 -8.88 -0.98 -30.10
N LEU A 241 -8.94 -1.57 -31.29
CA LEU A 241 -7.84 -2.34 -31.83
C LEU A 241 -6.65 -1.41 -31.70
N LEU A 242 -5.70 -1.79 -30.84
CA LEU A 242 -4.35 -1.28 -30.93
C LEU A 242 -3.98 -1.56 -32.37
N SER A 243 -4.04 -0.53 -33.20
CA SER A 243 -3.64 -0.60 -34.59
C SER A 243 -2.17 -0.95 -34.53
N ILE A 244 -1.88 -2.24 -34.66
CA ILE A 244 -0.54 -2.70 -34.96
C ILE A 244 -0.20 -1.92 -36.22
N PRO A 245 0.81 -1.03 -36.20
CA PRO A 245 1.22 -0.35 -37.41
C PRO A 245 1.54 -1.45 -38.41
N ASP A 246 0.83 -1.47 -39.54
CA ASP A 246 1.04 -2.49 -40.56
C ASP A 246 2.53 -2.54 -40.89
N GLU A 247 3.16 -3.67 -40.53
CA GLU A 247 4.56 -4.00 -40.80
C GLU A 247 4.74 -4.33 -42.29
N GLU A 248 4.02 -3.62 -43.17
CA GLU A 248 4.13 -3.73 -44.63
C GLU A 248 4.62 -2.42 -45.26
N ASN A 249 4.80 -1.35 -44.49
CA ASN A 249 5.43 -0.10 -44.97
C ASN A 249 6.84 0.17 -44.41
N ALA A 250 7.47 -0.78 -43.72
CA ALA A 250 8.83 -0.63 -43.20
C ALA A 250 9.94 -0.70 -44.28
N LEU A 251 9.61 -0.91 -45.56
CA LEU A 251 10.60 -0.98 -46.66
C LEU A 251 10.64 0.24 -47.59
N ALA A 252 9.92 1.33 -47.26
CA ALA A 252 10.03 2.59 -48.00
C ALA A 252 10.69 3.71 -47.17
N LEU A 253 11.85 3.42 -46.57
CA LEU A 253 12.80 4.46 -46.15
C LEU A 253 13.39 5.11 -47.41
N THR A 254 12.64 6.08 -47.92
CA THR A 254 13.14 7.05 -48.88
C THR A 254 14.27 7.83 -48.20
N GLU A 255 15.44 7.83 -48.82
CA GLU A 255 16.58 8.66 -48.42
C GLU A 255 16.13 10.11 -48.31
N VAL A 256 16.02 10.63 -47.07
CA VAL A 256 15.83 12.05 -46.85
C VAL A 256 17.17 12.71 -47.16
N PRO A 257 17.23 13.65 -48.13
CA PRO A 257 18.46 14.37 -48.40
C PRO A 257 18.81 15.21 -47.17
N VAL A 258 20.02 14.98 -46.66
CA VAL A 258 20.65 15.74 -45.58
C VAL A 258 20.70 17.22 -45.99
N GLN A 259 19.72 18.00 -45.56
CA GLN A 259 19.81 19.46 -45.60
C GLN A 259 20.66 19.91 -44.41
N ALA A 260 21.71 20.67 -44.74
CA ALA A 260 22.65 21.25 -43.79
C ALA A 260 21.94 22.04 -42.70
N ILE A 261 22.25 21.72 -41.45
CA ILE A 261 21.80 22.44 -40.26
C ILE A 261 22.41 23.84 -40.29
N PRO A 262 21.61 24.93 -40.30
CA PRO A 262 22.14 26.27 -40.12
C PRO A 262 22.59 26.47 -38.67
N ASP A 263 23.77 27.06 -38.49
CA ASP A 263 24.37 27.42 -37.20
C ASP A 263 23.40 28.22 -36.33
N ILE A 264 22.95 27.60 -35.22
CA ILE A 264 22.16 28.27 -34.19
C ILE A 264 23.12 29.02 -33.26
N LYS A 265 23.22 30.34 -33.43
CA LYS A 265 23.85 31.23 -32.45
C LYS A 265 23.10 31.16 -31.12
N MET A 266 23.79 30.70 -30.08
CA MET A 266 23.27 30.72 -28.71
C MET A 266 23.07 32.16 -28.24
N VAL A 267 21.81 32.56 -28.06
CA VAL A 267 21.44 33.81 -27.40
C VAL A 267 21.43 33.56 -25.90
N GLY A 268 22.43 34.11 -25.21
CA GLY A 268 22.50 34.10 -23.75
C GLY A 268 21.34 34.89 -23.15
N LYS A 269 20.46 34.20 -22.43
CA LYS A 269 19.39 34.84 -21.65
C LYS A 269 19.90 35.16 -20.26
N THR A 270 20.21 36.43 -20.03
CA THR A 270 20.50 36.98 -18.69
C THR A 270 19.24 36.91 -17.83
N VAL A 271 19.28 36.10 -16.78
CA VAL A 271 18.22 36.02 -15.76
C VAL A 271 18.43 37.17 -14.77
N GLN A 272 17.43 38.04 -14.64
CA GLN A 272 17.42 39.07 -13.59
C GLN A 272 17.00 38.45 -12.24
N PRO A 273 17.61 38.90 -11.12
CA PRO A 273 17.28 38.39 -9.79
C PRO A 273 15.91 38.90 -9.31
N LEU A 274 15.15 37.98 -8.72
CA LEU A 274 13.83 38.19 -8.14
C LEU A 274 13.94 39.04 -6.86
N VAL A 275 13.48 40.29 -6.92
CA VAL A 275 13.36 41.18 -5.75
C VAL A 275 12.14 40.77 -4.92
N THR A 276 12.36 40.43 -3.66
CA THR A 276 11.30 40.20 -2.67
C THR A 276 10.94 41.53 -1.98
N PRO A 277 9.65 41.88 -1.84
CA PRO A 277 9.24 43.09 -1.12
C PRO A 277 9.40 42.93 0.41
N PRO A 278 9.68 44.04 1.12
CA PRO A 278 9.75 44.05 2.59
C PRO A 278 8.34 43.95 3.22
N GLY A 279 8.30 43.34 4.41
CA GLY A 279 7.09 42.95 5.14
C GLY A 279 6.29 44.06 5.80
#